data_AF-A0A1I8BI37-F1
#
_entry.id   AF-A0A1I8BI37-F1
#
_cell.length_a   1.000
_cell.length_b   1.000
_cell.length_c   1.000
_cell.angle_alpha   90.00
_cell.angle_beta   90.00
_cell.angle_gamma   90.00
#
_symmetry.space_group_name_H-M   'P 1'
#
loop_
_entity.id
_entity.type
_entity.pdbx_description
1 polymer ?
#
loop_
_entity_poly.entity_id
_entity_poly.type
_entity_poly.pdbx_seq_one_letter_code
_entity_poly.pdbx_strand_id
1 'polypeptide(L)'
;MLRIDDPLDAFAVHAGGGLWGLISVCIVSNQPGRGLIYALFSGSLTTLVHALMVILIILLVFIFGFQQFGWQLLAAIVIILWSGLLVIPLFGFLKLIHKFRVPDDIERKGIDIWKHGEDAYPLVAYGHGWDELEGNIEQMFDQHGVEQKLKAKMQHPSTNATTSPRYVATIWHDPDRYGTINRRKQNADNGQNNGVTTIL
;
A
#
# COMPACT_ATOMS: atom_id res chain seq x y z
N MET A 1 -24.45 -1.65 -14.70
CA MET A 1 -23.26 -1.47 -13.84
C MET A 1 -22.25 -0.62 -14.61
N LEU A 2 -21.82 0.51 -14.06
CA LEU A 2 -20.67 1.24 -14.62
C LEU A 2 -19.45 0.34 -14.50
N ARG A 3 -18.71 0.12 -15.59
CA ARG A 3 -17.49 -0.69 -15.61
C ARG A 3 -16.28 0.17 -15.22
N ILE A 4 -16.34 0.74 -14.02
CA ILE A 4 -15.25 1.52 -13.43
C ILE A 4 -14.51 0.62 -12.45
N ASP A 5 -13.20 0.53 -12.62
CA ASP A 5 -12.31 -0.27 -11.78
C ASP A 5 -11.66 0.67 -10.75
N ASP A 6 -12.23 0.68 -9.54
CA ASP A 6 -11.67 1.36 -8.36
C ASP A 6 -10.99 0.30 -7.49
N PRO A 7 -9.67 0.08 -7.64
CA PRO A 7 -8.99 -1.12 -7.14
C PRO A 7 -9.02 -1.27 -5.61
N LEU A 8 -9.30 -0.19 -4.89
CA LEU A 8 -9.34 -0.17 -3.42
C LEU A 8 -10.68 0.36 -2.88
N ASP A 9 -11.71 0.49 -3.73
CA ASP A 9 -12.97 1.18 -3.40
C ASP A 9 -12.73 2.57 -2.75
N ALA A 10 -11.64 3.24 -3.15
CA ALA A 10 -11.19 4.48 -2.54
C ALA A 10 -12.22 5.59 -2.75
N PHE A 11 -12.90 5.62 -3.89
CA PHE A 11 -13.97 6.56 -4.17
C PHE A 11 -15.15 6.33 -3.23
N ALA A 12 -15.60 5.08 -3.05
CA ALA A 12 -16.73 4.76 -2.20
C ALA A 12 -16.45 5.16 -0.73
N VAL A 13 -15.26 4.84 -0.21
CA VAL A 13 -14.88 5.14 1.17
C VAL A 13 -14.61 6.62 1.40
N HIS A 14 -13.79 7.26 0.54
CA HIS A 14 -13.33 8.63 0.80
C HIS A 14 -14.30 9.68 0.25
N ALA A 15 -14.76 9.54 -0.99
CA ALA A 15 -15.72 10.50 -1.55
C ALA A 15 -17.11 10.28 -0.97
N GLY A 16 -17.58 9.02 -0.91
CA GLY A 16 -18.87 8.68 -0.30
C GLY A 16 -18.91 8.96 1.20
N GLY A 17 -17.92 8.46 1.95
CA GLY A 17 -17.82 8.68 3.39
C GLY A 17 -17.57 10.16 3.75
N GLY A 18 -16.73 10.86 2.98
CA GLY A 18 -16.49 12.30 3.17
C GLY A 18 -17.73 13.15 2.91
N LEU A 19 -18.49 12.84 1.85
CA LEU A 19 -19.74 13.52 1.55
C LEU A 19 -20.80 13.27 2.64
N TRP A 20 -20.92 12.03 3.11
CA TRP A 20 -21.80 11.72 4.23
C TRP A 20 -21.38 12.46 5.51
N GLY A 21 -20.07 12.54 5.78
CA GLY A 21 -19.51 13.31 6.89
C GLY A 21 -19.95 14.77 6.85
N LEU A 22 -19.78 15.46 5.72
CA LEU A 22 -20.22 16.85 5.52
C LEU A 22 -21.73 17.04 5.76
N ILE A 23 -22.55 16.13 5.24
CA ILE A 23 -24.01 16.18 5.42
C ILE A 23 -24.39 15.94 6.88
N SER A 24 -23.73 14.99 7.55
CA SER A 24 -24.02 14.61 8.95
C SER A 24 -23.82 15.77 9.95
N VAL A 25 -22.96 16.75 9.63
CA VAL A 25 -22.74 17.95 10.46
C VAL A 25 -24.04 18.73 10.65
N CYS A 26 -24.89 18.82 9.63
CA CYS A 26 -26.18 19.51 9.74
C CYS A 26 -27.17 18.79 10.67
N ILE A 27 -26.98 17.49 10.85
CA ILE A 27 -27.87 16.65 11.65
C ILE A 27 -27.43 16.68 13.11
N VAL A 28 -26.14 16.45 13.38
CA VAL A 28 -25.61 16.14 14.72
C VAL A 28 -24.92 17.34 15.40
N SER A 29 -24.80 18.50 14.74
CA SER A 29 -24.13 19.67 15.34
C SER A 29 -24.77 20.09 16.68
N ASN A 30 -23.96 20.12 17.74
CA ASN A 30 -24.39 20.53 19.08
C ASN A 30 -24.43 22.06 19.28
N GLN A 31 -24.23 22.83 18.21
CA GLN A 31 -24.26 24.28 18.29
C GLN A 31 -25.70 24.81 18.21
N PRO A 32 -26.09 25.77 19.08
CA PRO A 32 -27.43 26.35 19.06
C PRO A 32 -27.83 26.86 17.68
N GLY A 33 -28.98 26.38 17.17
CA GLY A 33 -29.53 26.77 15.88
C GLY A 33 -28.81 26.22 14.64
N ARG A 34 -27.82 25.33 14.78
CA ARG A 34 -27.03 24.78 13.66
C ARG A 34 -27.24 23.30 13.40
N GLY A 35 -27.59 22.50 14.42
CA GLY A 35 -27.90 21.07 14.24
C GLY A 35 -29.38 20.78 14.41
N LEU A 36 -29.91 19.92 13.53
CA LEU A 36 -31.31 19.52 13.54
C LEU A 36 -31.70 18.79 14.84
N ILE A 37 -30.87 17.86 15.31
CA ILE A 37 -31.11 17.11 16.55
C ILE A 37 -31.07 18.06 17.74
N TYR A 38 -30.04 18.92 17.83
CA TYR A 38 -29.94 19.88 18.91
C TYR A 38 -31.17 20.80 18.96
N ALA A 39 -31.59 21.37 17.83
CA ALA A 39 -32.77 22.23 17.76
C ALA A 39 -34.08 21.53 18.18
N LEU A 40 -34.20 20.22 17.92
CA LEU A 40 -35.37 19.42 18.29
C LEU A 40 -35.42 19.10 19.80
N PHE A 41 -34.28 18.80 20.43
CA PHE A 41 -34.20 18.34 21.82
C PHE A 41 -33.82 19.43 22.83
N SER A 42 -33.20 20.53 22.42
CA SER A 42 -32.77 21.63 23.31
C SER A 42 -33.92 22.57 23.70
N GLY A 43 -35.14 22.06 23.80
CA GLY A 43 -36.36 22.83 24.06
C GLY A 43 -36.20 23.77 25.26
N SER A 44 -35.84 25.03 24.97
CA SER A 44 -35.80 26.11 25.94
C SER A 44 -37.24 26.51 26.28
N LEU A 45 -37.49 26.75 27.58
CA LEU A 45 -38.73 27.09 28.29
C LEU A 45 -39.47 28.36 27.77
N THR A 46 -39.21 28.77 26.54
CA THR A 46 -39.83 29.91 25.85
C THR A 46 -41.17 29.58 25.19
N THR A 47 -41.59 28.31 25.15
CA THR A 47 -42.85 27.83 24.53
C THR A 47 -44.15 28.45 25.07
N LEU A 48 -44.15 29.13 26.23
CA LEU A 48 -45.36 29.77 26.77
C LEU A 48 -45.63 31.20 26.23
N VAL A 49 -44.61 31.92 25.75
CA VAL A 49 -44.79 33.21 25.05
C VAL A 49 -45.02 33.05 23.54
N HIS A 50 -44.96 31.82 23.03
CA HIS A 50 -44.91 31.51 21.60
C HIS A 50 -46.24 31.29 20.88
N ALA A 51 -47.40 31.25 21.55
CA ALA A 51 -48.68 30.91 20.89
C ALA A 51 -49.08 31.82 19.69
N LEU A 52 -48.51 33.02 19.56
CA LEU A 52 -48.66 33.90 18.39
C LEU A 52 -47.35 34.10 17.57
N MET A 53 -46.21 33.61 18.06
CA MET A 53 -44.87 33.76 17.43
C MET A 53 -44.32 32.46 16.83
N VAL A 54 -45.02 31.31 16.99
CA VAL A 54 -44.61 29.98 16.48
C VAL A 54 -44.30 29.99 14.98
N ILE A 55 -45.15 30.61 14.15
CA ILE A 55 -44.97 30.60 12.69
C ILE A 55 -43.69 31.35 12.28
N LEU A 56 -43.42 32.48 12.93
CA LEU A 56 -42.23 33.29 12.65
C LEU A 56 -40.95 32.55 13.05
N ILE A 57 -40.95 31.86 14.19
CA ILE A 57 -39.79 31.11 14.68
C ILE A 57 -39.55 29.84 13.88
N ILE A 58 -40.59 29.12 13.46
CA ILE A 58 -40.45 27.98 12.54
C ILE A 58 -39.85 28.44 11.22
N LEU A 59 -40.32 29.57 10.66
CA LEU A 59 -39.76 30.14 9.43
C LEU A 59 -38.28 30.53 9.61
N LEU A 60 -37.93 31.11 10.76
CA LEU A 60 -36.56 31.51 11.10
C LEU A 60 -35.66 30.27 11.23
N VAL A 61 -36.05 29.27 12.02
CA VAL A 61 -35.32 28.00 12.17
C VAL A 61 -35.22 27.23 10.85
N PHE A 62 -36.26 27.29 10.00
CA PHE A 62 -36.23 26.72 8.67
C PHE A 62 -35.19 27.44 7.79
N ILE A 63 -35.16 28.77 7.80
CA ILE A 63 -34.14 29.54 7.04
C ILE A 63 -32.72 29.25 7.55
N PHE A 64 -32.47 29.29 8.87
CA PHE A 64 -31.13 29.09 9.43
C PHE A 64 -30.66 27.61 9.39
N GLY A 65 -31.57 26.66 9.56
CA GLY A 65 -31.29 25.23 9.49
C GLY A 65 -30.99 24.77 8.05
N PHE A 66 -31.82 25.18 7.07
CA PHE A 66 -31.54 24.91 5.66
C PHE A 66 -30.34 25.72 5.15
N GLN A 67 -30.05 26.88 5.73
CA GLN A 67 -28.84 27.62 5.43
C GLN A 67 -27.57 26.82 5.80
N GLN A 68 -27.56 26.14 6.96
CA GLN A 68 -26.42 25.28 7.32
C GLN A 68 -26.25 24.11 6.34
N PHE A 69 -27.35 23.48 5.94
CA PHE A 69 -27.34 22.46 4.88
C PHE A 69 -26.83 22.99 3.54
N GLY A 70 -27.26 24.19 3.16
CA GLY A 70 -26.80 24.89 1.97
C GLY A 70 -25.29 25.17 2.00
N TRP A 71 -24.75 25.58 3.16
CA TRP A 71 -23.31 25.80 3.32
C TRP A 71 -22.50 24.51 3.20
N GLN A 72 -22.99 23.39 3.74
CA GLN A 72 -22.29 22.10 3.57
C GLN A 72 -22.35 21.59 2.12
N LEU A 73 -23.48 21.80 1.43
CA LEU A 73 -23.58 21.46 0.01
C LEU A 73 -22.66 22.32 -0.85
N LEU A 74 -22.60 23.64 -0.58
CA LEU A 74 -21.68 24.54 -1.24
C LEU A 74 -20.23 24.12 -1.00
N ALA A 75 -19.87 23.80 0.25
CA ALA A 75 -18.53 23.31 0.58
C ALA A 75 -18.20 22.02 -0.18
N ALA A 76 -19.12 21.06 -0.24
CA ALA A 76 -18.93 19.83 -1.02
C ALA A 76 -18.70 20.12 -2.51
N ILE A 77 -19.50 21.00 -3.12
CA ILE A 77 -19.33 21.42 -4.52
C ILE A 77 -17.96 22.08 -4.71
N VAL A 78 -17.56 23.00 -3.83
CA VAL A 78 -16.26 23.67 -3.90
C VAL A 78 -15.11 22.67 -3.81
N ILE A 79 -15.18 21.68 -2.91
CA ILE A 79 -14.15 20.63 -2.77
C ILE A 79 -14.07 19.76 -4.04
N ILE A 80 -15.22 19.34 -4.59
CA ILE A 80 -15.28 18.54 -5.83
C ILE A 80 -14.69 19.33 -7.00
N LEU A 81 -15.09 20.59 -7.16
CA LEU A 81 -14.60 21.46 -8.22
C LEU A 81 -13.10 21.73 -8.06
N TRP A 82 -12.64 22.07 -6.86
CA TRP A 82 -11.22 22.34 -6.60
C TRP A 82 -10.36 21.10 -6.86
N SER A 83 -10.77 19.95 -6.34
CA SER A 83 -10.05 18.69 -6.55
C SER A 83 -10.06 18.28 -8.02
N GLY A 84 -11.21 18.35 -8.67
CA GLY A 84 -11.34 18.06 -10.10
C GLY A 84 -10.51 19.00 -10.97
N LEU A 85 -10.51 20.30 -10.68
CA LEU A 85 -9.76 21.31 -11.42
C LEU A 85 -8.24 21.07 -11.39
N LEU A 86 -7.71 20.51 -10.31
CA LEU A 86 -6.27 20.19 -10.21
C LEU A 86 -5.95 18.81 -10.79
N VAL A 87 -6.79 17.82 -10.49
CA VAL A 87 -6.54 16.41 -10.79
C VAL A 87 -6.83 16.07 -12.25
N ILE A 88 -7.90 16.62 -12.85
CA ILE A 88 -8.27 16.35 -14.25
C ILE A 88 -7.19 16.83 -15.23
N PRO A 89 -6.66 18.07 -15.14
CA PRO A 89 -5.58 18.49 -16.02
C PRO A 89 -4.28 17.71 -15.80
N LEU A 90 -3.94 17.39 -14.55
CA LEU A 90 -2.75 16.61 -14.21
C LEU A 90 -2.79 15.23 -14.88
N PHE A 91 -3.84 14.46 -14.64
CA PHE A 91 -3.98 13.13 -15.24
C PHE A 91 -4.29 13.19 -16.74
N GLY A 92 -4.98 14.22 -17.20
CA GLY A 92 -5.19 14.49 -18.62
C GLY A 92 -3.87 14.73 -19.36
N PHE A 93 -2.95 15.49 -18.76
CA PHE A 93 -1.60 15.68 -19.28
C PHE A 93 -0.78 14.39 -19.26
N LEU A 94 -0.83 13.61 -18.17
CA LEU A 94 -0.16 12.30 -18.09
C LEU A 94 -0.70 11.31 -19.14
N LYS A 95 -2.00 11.38 -19.43
CA LYS A 95 -2.64 10.60 -20.48
C LYS A 95 -2.19 11.04 -21.86
N LEU A 96 -2.01 12.34 -22.10
CA LEU A 96 -1.52 12.88 -23.36
C LEU A 96 -0.09 12.39 -23.68
N ILE A 97 0.78 12.33 -22.69
CA ILE A 97 2.16 11.81 -22.86
C ILE A 97 2.24 10.28 -22.83
N HIS A 98 1.11 9.57 -22.83
CA HIS A 98 1.00 8.11 -22.78
C HIS A 98 1.71 7.47 -21.56
N LYS A 99 1.80 8.17 -20.42
CA LYS A 99 2.41 7.66 -19.18
C LYS A 99 1.42 7.40 -18.04
N PHE A 100 0.12 7.48 -18.33
CA PHE A 100 -0.93 7.35 -17.31
C PHE A 100 -1.11 5.91 -16.79
N ARG A 101 -1.02 4.91 -17.66
CA ARG A 101 -1.18 3.49 -17.31
C ARG A 101 -0.05 2.67 -17.92
N VAL A 102 0.35 1.63 -17.21
CA VAL A 102 1.33 0.64 -17.66
C VAL A 102 0.71 -0.25 -18.76
N PRO A 103 1.47 -0.74 -19.74
CA PRO A 103 0.98 -1.71 -20.73
C PRO A 103 0.39 -2.98 -20.10
N ASP A 104 -0.67 -3.53 -20.70
CA ASP A 104 -1.40 -4.71 -20.20
C ASP A 104 -0.50 -5.94 -19.94
N ASP A 105 0.57 -6.12 -20.74
CA ASP A 105 1.48 -7.25 -20.58
C ASP A 105 2.35 -7.15 -19.33
N ILE A 106 2.69 -5.94 -18.90
CA ILE A 106 3.41 -5.67 -17.66
C ILE A 106 2.41 -5.64 -16.49
N GLU A 107 1.21 -5.07 -16.67
CA GLU A 107 0.16 -5.05 -15.66
C GLU A 107 -0.24 -6.46 -15.21
N ARG A 108 -0.39 -7.40 -16.15
CA ARG A 108 -0.74 -8.81 -15.86
C ARG A 108 0.38 -9.60 -15.18
N LYS A 109 1.64 -9.27 -15.45
CA LYS A 109 2.80 -9.93 -14.83
C LYS A 109 3.08 -9.40 -13.42
N GLY A 110 2.58 -8.21 -13.09
CA GLY A 110 2.90 -7.51 -11.86
C GLY A 110 4.01 -6.49 -12.10
N ILE A 111 3.81 -5.27 -11.59
CA ILE A 111 4.76 -4.16 -11.78
C ILE A 111 6.08 -4.40 -11.05
N ASP A 112 6.06 -5.20 -9.98
CA ASP A 112 7.23 -5.47 -9.13
C ASP A 112 8.28 -6.29 -9.85
N ILE A 113 7.88 -7.27 -10.66
CA ILE A 113 8.81 -8.02 -11.52
C ILE A 113 9.56 -7.09 -12.47
N TRP A 114 8.88 -6.08 -13.01
CA TRP A 114 9.48 -5.13 -13.96
C TRP A 114 10.36 -4.07 -13.28
N LYS A 115 9.97 -3.56 -12.10
CA LYS A 115 10.73 -2.50 -11.38
C LYS A 115 11.83 -3.03 -10.47
N HIS A 116 11.58 -4.15 -9.81
CA HIS A 116 12.41 -4.69 -8.74
C HIS A 116 13.08 -6.02 -9.12
N GLY A 117 12.65 -6.67 -10.21
CA GLY A 117 13.24 -7.92 -10.68
C GLY A 117 12.91 -9.13 -9.79
N GLU A 118 11.99 -8.96 -8.84
CA GLU A 118 11.54 -9.95 -7.88
C GLU A 118 10.01 -9.88 -7.75
N ASP A 119 9.41 -10.99 -7.32
CA ASP A 119 7.99 -11.06 -7.02
C ASP A 119 7.72 -10.36 -5.68
N ALA A 120 6.64 -9.57 -5.58
CA ALA A 120 6.22 -8.93 -4.32
C ALA A 120 5.99 -9.94 -3.18
N TYR A 121 5.51 -11.13 -3.56
CA TYR A 121 5.27 -12.26 -2.67
C TYR A 121 5.84 -13.51 -3.32
N PRO A 122 7.08 -13.92 -2.97
CA PRO A 122 7.66 -15.14 -3.52
C PRO A 122 6.83 -16.35 -3.04
N LEU A 123 6.84 -17.45 -3.80
CA LEU A 123 6.05 -18.65 -3.47
C LEU A 123 6.34 -19.20 -2.06
N VAL A 124 7.53 -18.96 -1.51
CA VAL A 124 7.90 -19.32 -0.13
C VAL A 124 7.14 -18.52 0.94
N ALA A 125 6.62 -17.34 0.62
CA ALA A 125 5.85 -16.50 1.53
C ALA A 125 4.38 -16.94 1.67
N TYR A 126 3.88 -17.78 0.76
CA TYR A 126 2.49 -18.29 0.79
C TYR A 126 2.31 -19.54 1.68
N GLY A 127 3.24 -19.80 2.62
CA GLY A 127 3.16 -20.87 3.63
C GLY A 127 4.00 -20.53 4.88
N HIS A 128 4.23 -21.50 5.78
CA HIS A 128 5.18 -21.38 6.92
C HIS A 128 6.65 -21.33 6.47
N GLY A 129 6.91 -21.00 5.19
CA GLY A 129 8.21 -21.16 4.52
C GLY A 129 9.32 -20.28 5.08
N TRP A 130 9.01 -19.32 5.94
CA TRP A 130 10.01 -18.61 6.74
C TRP A 130 10.67 -19.55 7.77
N ASP A 131 9.90 -20.42 8.41
CA ASP A 131 10.40 -21.39 9.40
C ASP A 131 11.25 -22.49 8.73
N GLU A 132 10.86 -22.91 7.52
CA GLU A 132 11.63 -23.89 6.73
C GLU A 132 12.91 -23.29 6.14
N LEU A 133 12.88 -22.03 5.70
CA LEU A 133 14.08 -21.33 5.24
C LEU A 133 15.06 -21.10 6.40
N GLU A 134 14.57 -20.65 7.57
CA GLU A 134 15.39 -20.52 8.78
C GLU A 134 15.99 -21.86 9.20
N GLY A 135 15.18 -22.93 9.27
CA GLY A 135 15.67 -24.26 9.65
C GLY A 135 16.72 -24.82 8.69
N ASN A 136 16.56 -24.60 7.38
CA ASN A 136 17.55 -25.04 6.38
C ASN A 136 18.84 -24.22 6.47
N ILE A 137 18.75 -22.91 6.74
CA ILE A 137 19.93 -22.04 6.93
C ILE A 137 20.67 -22.44 8.22
N GLU A 138 19.95 -22.70 9.31
CA GLU A 138 20.52 -23.13 10.59
C GLU A 138 21.26 -24.48 10.45
N GLN A 139 20.67 -25.45 9.75
CA GLN A 139 21.32 -26.73 9.43
C GLN A 139 22.57 -26.56 8.56
N MET A 140 22.57 -25.64 7.59
CA MET A 140 23.75 -25.38 6.76
C MET A 140 24.90 -24.74 7.56
N PHE A 141 24.61 -23.81 8.47
CA PHE A 141 25.61 -23.22 9.35
C PHE A 141 26.21 -24.27 10.30
N ASP A 142 25.40 -25.19 10.81
CA ASP A 142 25.86 -26.29 11.64
C ASP A 142 26.76 -27.26 10.87
N GLN A 143 26.36 -27.68 9.66
CA GLN A 143 27.16 -28.57 8.83
C GLN A 143 28.51 -27.95 8.44
N HIS A 144 28.52 -26.68 8.03
CA HIS A 144 29.77 -25.97 7.73
C HIS A 144 30.62 -25.71 8.98
N GLY A 145 30.01 -25.47 10.14
CA GLY A 145 30.70 -25.38 11.43
C GLY A 145 31.35 -26.71 11.83
N VAL A 146 30.67 -27.83 11.60
CA VAL A 146 31.18 -29.19 11.84
C VAL A 146 32.32 -29.51 10.88
N GLU A 147 32.17 -29.24 9.58
CA GLU A 147 33.22 -29.40 8.56
C GLU A 147 34.50 -28.64 8.92
N GLN A 148 34.38 -27.38 9.37
CA GLN A 148 35.52 -26.57 9.78
C GLN A 148 36.19 -27.11 11.05
N LYS A 149 35.41 -27.56 12.04
CA LYS A 149 35.93 -28.23 13.24
C LYS A 149 36.64 -29.55 12.88
N LEU A 150 36.09 -30.30 11.94
CA LEU A 150 36.65 -31.58 11.49
C LEU A 150 37.96 -31.36 10.72
N LYS A 151 37.99 -30.38 9.81
CA LYS A 151 39.21 -29.95 9.08
C LYS A 151 40.27 -29.45 10.05
N ALA A 152 39.91 -28.61 11.02
CA ALA A 152 40.84 -28.14 12.06
C ALA A 152 41.41 -29.29 12.92
N LYS A 153 40.61 -30.34 13.19
CA LYS A 153 41.05 -31.52 13.96
C LYS A 153 41.89 -32.49 13.14
N MET A 154 41.64 -32.58 11.83
CA MET A 154 42.43 -33.40 10.89
C MET A 154 43.78 -32.74 10.55
N GLN A 155 43.91 -31.42 10.73
CA GLN A 155 45.09 -30.65 10.28
C GLN A 155 46.19 -30.50 11.34
N HIS A 156 46.13 -31.19 12.48
CA HIS A 156 47.21 -31.17 13.48
C HIS A 156 47.57 -32.56 14.04
N PRO A 157 48.75 -33.10 13.70
CA PRO A 157 49.71 -33.61 14.66
C PRO A 157 50.71 -32.49 15.00
N SER A 158 50.57 -31.96 16.23
CA SER A 158 51.52 -31.06 16.92
C SER A 158 51.70 -29.62 16.41
N THR A 159 51.92 -28.75 17.41
CA THR A 159 52.44 -27.37 17.39
C THR A 159 51.46 -26.20 17.26
N ASN A 160 51.15 -25.68 18.46
CA ASN A 160 51.05 -24.29 18.90
C ASN A 160 50.33 -23.26 18.02
N ALA A 161 49.18 -22.84 18.58
CA ALA A 161 48.32 -21.77 18.16
C ALA A 161 49.00 -20.40 18.10
N THR A 162 48.67 -19.63 17.07
CA THR A 162 48.60 -18.16 17.14
C THR A 162 47.53 -17.68 16.15
N THR A 163 46.36 -17.31 16.70
CA THR A 163 45.38 -16.25 16.29
C THR A 163 45.26 -15.87 14.81
N SER A 164 44.09 -15.75 14.15
CA SER A 164 42.76 -15.24 14.56
C SER A 164 41.75 -15.49 13.40
N PRO A 165 40.44 -15.76 13.64
CA PRO A 165 39.41 -15.85 12.59
C PRO A 165 38.83 -14.45 12.28
N ARG A 166 39.03 -13.87 11.09
CA ARG A 166 38.30 -14.07 9.83
C ARG A 166 36.77 -13.82 9.88
N TYR A 167 36.34 -12.88 9.02
CA TYR A 167 35.40 -13.16 7.93
C TYR A 167 33.94 -13.48 8.30
N VAL A 168 33.18 -12.50 8.80
CA VAL A 168 31.71 -12.65 8.90
C VAL A 168 30.89 -11.45 8.37
N ALA A 169 31.51 -10.33 8.00
CA ALA A 169 30.73 -9.10 7.74
C ALA A 169 30.27 -8.84 6.28
N THR A 170 30.69 -9.63 5.28
CA THR A 170 30.57 -9.21 3.86
C THR A 170 29.50 -9.93 3.03
N ILE A 171 28.65 -10.77 3.62
CA ILE A 171 27.67 -11.57 2.85
C ILE A 171 26.38 -10.78 2.54
N TRP A 172 26.10 -9.68 3.26
CA TRP A 172 24.85 -8.93 3.13
C TRP A 172 24.93 -7.64 2.29
N HIS A 173 26.08 -7.35 1.66
CA HIS A 173 26.32 -6.05 1.03
C HIS A 173 26.59 -6.07 -0.47
N ASP A 174 26.30 -7.17 -1.18
CA ASP A 174 26.61 -7.30 -2.61
C ASP A 174 25.34 -7.61 -3.44
N PRO A 175 24.65 -6.58 -3.98
CA PRO A 175 23.48 -6.74 -4.85
C PRO A 175 23.80 -7.45 -6.18
N ASP A 176 25.07 -7.48 -6.60
CA ASP A 176 25.45 -7.90 -7.95
C ASP A 176 25.60 -9.43 -8.07
N ARG A 177 25.63 -10.16 -6.93
CA ARG A 177 25.84 -11.61 -6.96
C ARG A 177 24.62 -12.42 -7.41
N TYR A 178 23.40 -11.95 -7.18
CA TYR A 178 22.19 -12.65 -7.66
C TYR A 178 22.12 -12.68 -9.20
N GLY A 179 22.51 -11.60 -9.87
CA GLY A 179 22.53 -11.52 -11.34
C GLY A 179 23.54 -12.46 -12.00
N THR A 180 24.68 -12.72 -11.36
CA THR A 180 25.72 -13.60 -11.91
C THR A 180 25.36 -15.09 -11.88
N ILE A 181 24.53 -15.51 -10.90
CA ILE A 181 24.10 -16.91 -10.77
C ILE A 181 23.11 -17.26 -11.89
N ASN A 182 22.16 -16.37 -12.17
CA ASN A 182 21.19 -16.56 -13.24
C ASN A 182 21.84 -16.58 -14.63
N ARG A 183 22.88 -15.76 -14.85
CA ARG A 183 23.66 -15.78 -16.10
C ARG A 183 24.46 -17.08 -16.28
N ARG A 184 24.94 -17.70 -15.20
CA ARG A 184 25.63 -19.01 -15.27
C ARG A 184 24.67 -20.17 -15.56
N LYS A 185 23.44 -20.15 -15.00
CA LYS A 185 22.42 -21.16 -15.32
C LYS A 185 21.95 -21.06 -16.77
N GLN A 186 21.66 -19.86 -17.27
CA GLN A 186 21.30 -19.66 -18.69
C GLN A 186 22.38 -20.10 -19.68
N ASN A 187 23.67 -19.91 -19.34
CA ASN A 187 24.77 -20.37 -20.17
C ASN A 187 25.01 -21.88 -20.09
N ALA A 188 24.67 -22.53 -18.97
CA ALA A 188 24.72 -23.99 -18.84
C ALA A 188 23.60 -24.66 -19.66
N ASP A 189 22.39 -24.11 -19.60
CA ASP A 189 21.23 -24.63 -20.34
C ASP A 189 21.37 -24.40 -21.86
N ASN A 190 21.98 -23.29 -22.28
CA ASN A 190 22.31 -23.03 -23.69
C ASN A 190 23.54 -23.82 -24.19
N GLY A 191 24.40 -24.29 -23.27
CA GLY A 191 25.60 -25.08 -23.59
C GLY A 191 25.31 -26.57 -23.87
N GLN A 192 24.13 -27.07 -23.52
CA GLN A 192 23.74 -28.46 -23.77
C GLN A 192 23.02 -28.68 -25.12
N ASN A 193 22.64 -27.62 -25.84
CA ASN A 193 21.89 -27.72 -27.10
C ASN A 193 22.71 -27.58 -28.38
N ASN A 194 24.01 -27.32 -28.32
CA ASN A 194 24.85 -27.18 -29.52
C ASN A 194 26.10 -28.09 -29.45
N GLY A 195 26.07 -29.19 -30.20
CA GLY A 195 27.31 -29.78 -30.72
C GLY A 195 27.70 -31.15 -30.18
N VAL A 196 26.94 -32.18 -30.55
CA VAL A 196 27.56 -33.40 -31.10
C VAL A 196 28.40 -32.95 -32.31
N THR A 197 29.70 -33.25 -32.33
CA THR A 197 30.49 -33.74 -33.50
C THR A 197 31.99 -33.37 -33.41
N THR A 198 32.81 -34.43 -33.42
CA THR A 198 34.20 -34.60 -33.90
C THR A 198 35.42 -34.19 -33.06
N ILE A 199 36.06 -35.26 -32.59
CA ILE A 199 37.48 -35.45 -32.28
C ILE A 199 38.31 -35.14 -33.53
N LEU A 200 39.21 -34.15 -33.44
CA LEU A 200 40.61 -34.13 -33.89
C LEU A 200 41.17 -32.70 -33.76
#